data_AF-A0A6A6XZM4-F1
#
_entry.id   AF-A0A6A6XZM4-F1
#
_cell.length_a   1.000
_cell.length_b   1.000
_cell.length_c   1.000
_cell.angle_alpha   90.00
_cell.angle_beta   90.00
_cell.angle_gamma   90.00
#
_symmetry.space_group_name_H-M   'P 1'
#
loop_
_entity.id
_entity.type
_entity.pdbx_description
1 polymer ?
#
loop_
_entity_poly.entity_id
_entity_poly.type
_entity_poly.pdbx_seq_one_letter_code
_entity_poly.pdbx_strand_id
1 'polypeptide(L)'
;MESPCPIKPLEPDFVRFSRLLHSLASLARQSYTLTVPPSRKTTLGARYLTLCPKINAFFLENSDFDFLVDGTYGYCLEMQSLALLVELEFRWIGMGRQEVAWPHAKMSEEEEMKMKKEVFKEVDGLAFGKEEVAFRRGRWMVGREDKNGDKAGYNNARLEEASLDDASSVDGEAVRIGFGKVDLKFGCTRKIGLGPGN
;
A
#
# COMPACT_ATOMS: atom_id res chain seq x y z
N MET A 1 -28.49 -32.18 -11.08
CA MET A 1 -27.43 -31.42 -11.78
C MET A 1 -26.72 -30.61 -10.71
N GLU A 2 -25.66 -31.16 -10.13
CA GLU A 2 -24.85 -30.47 -9.14
C GLU A 2 -23.89 -29.55 -9.90
N SER A 3 -24.04 -28.24 -9.72
CA SER A 3 -23.06 -27.28 -10.23
C SER A 3 -21.70 -27.58 -9.58
N PRO A 4 -20.63 -27.79 -10.36
CA PRO A 4 -19.32 -28.01 -9.77
C PRO A 4 -18.93 -26.78 -8.96
N CYS A 5 -18.73 -26.96 -7.65
CA CYS A 5 -18.22 -25.92 -6.77
C CYS A 5 -16.88 -25.41 -7.35
N PRO A 6 -16.69 -24.09 -7.49
CA PRO A 6 -15.40 -23.56 -7.92
C PRO A 6 -14.34 -24.00 -6.91
N ILE A 7 -13.41 -24.82 -7.36
CA ILE A 7 -12.27 -25.27 -6.56
C ILE A 7 -11.43 -24.02 -6.31
N LYS A 8 -11.48 -23.49 -5.08
CA LYS A 8 -10.56 -22.44 -4.65
C LYS A 8 -9.12 -23.00 -4.78
N PRO A 9 -8.18 -22.23 -5.34
CA PRO A 9 -6.78 -22.66 -5.38
C PRO A 9 -6.28 -22.92 -3.95
N LEU A 10 -5.44 -23.94 -3.80
CA LEU A 10 -4.88 -24.37 -2.51
C LEU A 10 -3.93 -23.33 -1.90
N GLU A 11 -3.37 -22.46 -2.75
CA GLU A 11 -2.45 -21.39 -2.37
C GLU A 11 -2.93 -20.02 -2.91
N PRO A 12 -2.66 -18.92 -2.18
CA PRO A 12 -2.91 -17.56 -2.65
C PRO A 12 -2.12 -17.23 -3.93
N ASP A 13 -2.67 -16.34 -4.75
CA ASP A 13 -1.94 -15.76 -5.88
C ASP A 13 -0.87 -14.77 -5.37
N PHE A 14 0.34 -15.27 -5.13
CA PHE A 14 1.46 -14.47 -4.65
C PHE A 14 1.97 -13.45 -5.68
N VAL A 15 1.70 -13.63 -6.97
CA VAL A 15 2.01 -12.63 -8.00
C VAL A 15 1.11 -11.42 -7.82
N ARG A 16 -0.20 -11.65 -7.65
CA ARG A 16 -1.16 -10.60 -7.30
C ARG A 16 -0.80 -9.94 -5.97
N PHE A 17 -0.44 -10.72 -4.95
CA PHE A 17 -0.02 -10.20 -3.65
C PHE A 17 1.19 -9.25 -3.76
N SER A 18 2.25 -9.68 -4.45
CA SER A 18 3.44 -8.88 -4.68
C SER A 18 3.14 -7.59 -5.44
N ARG A 19 2.28 -7.65 -6.47
CA ARG A 19 1.83 -6.45 -7.21
C ARG A 19 1.06 -5.47 -6.33
N LEU A 20 0.21 -5.97 -5.43
CA LEU A 20 -0.54 -5.12 -4.48
C LEU A 20 0.41 -4.44 -3.50
N LEU A 21 1.37 -5.18 -2.92
CA LEU A 21 2.40 -4.64 -2.04
C LEU A 21 3.25 -3.58 -2.76
N HIS A 22 3.74 -3.86 -3.96
CA HIS A 22 4.52 -2.91 -4.75
C HIS A 22 3.72 -1.63 -5.08
N SER A 23 2.45 -1.79 -5.48
CA SER A 23 1.55 -0.66 -5.75
C SER A 23 1.36 0.22 -4.52
N LEU A 24 1.22 -0.40 -3.34
CA LEU A 24 1.05 0.30 -2.08
C LEU A 24 2.35 0.98 -1.62
N ALA A 25 3.49 0.32 -1.73
CA ALA A 25 4.80 0.90 -1.42
C ALA A 25 5.12 2.10 -2.32
N SER A 26 4.84 1.98 -3.62
CA SER A 26 4.98 3.09 -4.57
C SER A 26 4.07 4.26 -4.20
N LEU A 27 2.82 3.98 -3.78
CA LEU A 27 1.88 5.00 -3.35
C LEU A 27 2.32 5.69 -2.05
N ALA A 28 2.78 4.93 -1.06
CA ALA A 28 3.32 5.47 0.20
C ALA A 28 4.52 6.39 -0.07
N ARG A 29 5.46 5.96 -0.91
CA ARG A 29 6.62 6.76 -1.33
C ARG A 29 6.23 8.07 -2.01
N GLN A 30 5.27 8.00 -2.94
CA GLN A 30 4.75 9.17 -3.63
C GLN A 30 4.00 10.12 -2.69
N SER A 31 3.39 9.60 -1.62
CA SER A 31 2.62 10.40 -0.67
C SER A 31 3.54 11.14 0.32
N TYR A 32 4.65 10.51 0.73
CA TYR A 32 5.62 11.08 1.68
C TYR A 32 6.71 11.95 1.06
N THR A 33 6.69 12.17 -0.25
CA THR A 33 7.66 13.07 -0.89
C THR A 33 7.35 14.51 -0.47
N LEU A 34 8.36 15.25 0.02
CA LEU A 34 8.20 16.58 0.68
C LEU A 34 7.55 17.67 -0.18
N THR A 35 7.27 17.43 -1.47
CA THR A 35 6.89 18.45 -2.45
C THR A 35 5.64 18.10 -3.27
N VAL A 36 4.77 17.20 -2.79
CA VAL A 36 3.55 16.85 -3.54
C VAL A 36 2.56 18.03 -3.55
N PRO A 37 2.22 18.61 -4.72
CA PRO A 37 1.22 19.67 -4.82
C PRO A 37 -0.16 19.17 -4.37
N PRO A 38 -1.02 20.05 -3.81
CA PRO A 38 -2.36 19.66 -3.36
C PRO A 38 -3.19 18.91 -4.41
N SER A 39 -3.11 19.31 -5.68
CA SER A 39 -3.80 18.65 -6.80
C SER A 39 -3.35 17.20 -7.01
N ARG A 40 -2.06 16.90 -6.81
CA ARG A 40 -1.54 15.53 -6.88
C ARG A 40 -1.94 14.72 -5.65
N LYS A 41 -2.06 15.34 -4.47
CA LYS A 41 -2.51 14.64 -3.25
C LYS A 41 -3.92 14.09 -3.41
N THR A 42 -4.83 14.82 -4.07
CA THR A 42 -6.16 14.28 -4.44
C THR A 42 -6.06 13.06 -5.36
N THR A 43 -5.19 13.08 -6.37
CA THR A 43 -4.98 11.94 -7.27
C THR A 43 -4.41 10.72 -6.54
N LEU A 44 -3.44 10.92 -5.64
CA LEU A 44 -2.87 9.83 -4.85
C LEU A 44 -3.90 9.25 -3.88
N GLY A 45 -4.72 10.09 -3.25
CA GLY A 45 -5.86 9.67 -2.45
C GLY A 45 -6.85 8.82 -3.24
N ALA A 46 -7.23 9.26 -4.44
CA ALA A 46 -8.10 8.47 -5.32
C ALA A 46 -7.47 7.12 -5.69
N ARG A 47 -6.17 7.08 -5.97
CA ARG A 47 -5.45 5.82 -6.21
C ARG A 47 -5.52 4.89 -4.99
N TYR A 48 -5.32 5.42 -3.78
CA TYR A 48 -5.48 4.63 -2.56
C TYR A 48 -6.88 4.03 -2.43
N LEU A 49 -7.92 4.83 -2.65
CA LEU A 49 -9.32 4.37 -2.60
C LEU A 49 -9.64 3.28 -3.62
N THR A 50 -8.92 3.23 -4.75
CA THR A 50 -9.07 2.13 -5.73
C THR A 50 -8.21 0.90 -5.41
N LEU A 51 -7.13 1.07 -4.65
CA LEU A 51 -6.21 0.00 -4.28
C LEU A 51 -6.73 -0.79 -3.06
N CYS A 52 -7.26 -0.10 -2.05
CA CYS A 52 -7.73 -0.71 -0.82
C CYS A 52 -8.77 -1.82 -1.03
N PRO A 53 -9.81 -1.65 -1.86
CA PRO A 53 -10.76 -2.73 -2.14
C PRO A 53 -10.11 -3.98 -2.76
N LYS A 54 -9.05 -3.81 -3.56
CA LYS A 54 -8.32 -4.94 -4.19
C LYS A 54 -7.50 -5.71 -3.16
N ILE A 55 -6.91 -5.00 -2.20
CA ILE A 55 -6.21 -5.58 -1.05
C ILE A 55 -7.21 -6.32 -0.16
N ASN A 56 -8.32 -5.68 0.18
CA ASN A 56 -9.36 -6.30 1.00
C ASN A 56 -9.93 -7.56 0.34
N ALA A 57 -10.24 -7.49 -0.96
CA ALA A 57 -10.68 -8.66 -1.72
C ALA A 57 -9.66 -9.79 -1.67
N PHE A 58 -8.37 -9.49 -1.84
CA PHE A 58 -7.32 -10.52 -1.73
C PHE A 58 -7.32 -11.22 -0.36
N PHE A 59 -7.40 -10.47 0.75
CA PHE A 59 -7.41 -11.09 2.07
C PHE A 59 -8.72 -11.83 2.39
N LEU A 60 -9.87 -11.32 1.92
CA LEU A 60 -11.15 -12.02 2.07
C LEU A 60 -11.19 -13.32 1.26
N GLU A 61 -10.62 -13.33 0.05
CA GLU A 61 -10.50 -14.54 -0.78
C GLU A 61 -9.62 -15.60 -0.10
N ASN A 62 -8.62 -15.18 0.66
CA ASN A 62 -7.61 -16.01 1.32
C ASN A 62 -7.72 -15.98 2.86
N SER A 63 -8.94 -15.81 3.40
CA SER A 63 -9.16 -15.69 4.85
C SER A 63 -8.75 -16.92 5.65
N ASP A 64 -8.80 -18.09 5.01
CA ASP A 64 -8.50 -19.38 5.62
C ASP A 64 -7.00 -19.75 5.52
N PHE A 65 -6.19 -18.92 4.85
CA PHE A 65 -4.78 -19.19 4.61
C PHE A 65 -3.90 -18.71 5.79
N ASP A 66 -3.02 -19.59 6.27
CA ASP A 66 -2.08 -19.28 7.35
C ASP A 66 -0.79 -18.66 6.80
N PHE A 67 -0.82 -17.33 6.65
CA PHE A 67 0.34 -16.54 6.20
C PHE A 67 1.53 -16.63 7.16
N LEU A 68 1.32 -16.94 8.43
CA LEU A 68 2.41 -17.08 9.40
C LEU A 68 3.20 -18.36 9.13
N VAL A 69 2.50 -19.49 9.01
CA VAL A 69 3.12 -20.79 8.71
C VAL A 69 3.82 -20.75 7.36
N ASP A 70 3.26 -20.05 6.39
CA ASP A 70 3.86 -19.82 5.06
C ASP A 70 5.09 -18.89 5.08
N GLY A 71 5.30 -18.15 6.18
CA GLY A 71 6.38 -17.17 6.33
C GLY A 71 6.19 -15.92 5.48
N THR A 72 4.96 -15.61 5.09
CA THR A 72 4.57 -14.41 4.32
C THR A 72 3.85 -13.36 5.17
N TYR A 73 3.55 -13.65 6.44
CA TYR A 73 2.84 -12.75 7.35
C TYR A 73 3.53 -11.39 7.55
N GLY A 74 4.87 -11.33 7.56
CA GLY A 74 5.55 -10.03 7.67
C GLY A 74 5.26 -9.11 6.48
N TYR A 75 5.01 -9.63 5.27
CA TYR A 75 4.54 -8.79 4.16
C TYR A 75 3.09 -8.29 4.38
N CYS A 76 2.25 -9.06 5.07
CA CYS A 76 0.92 -8.58 5.46
C CYS A 76 1.06 -7.40 6.43
N LEU A 77 2.00 -7.48 7.38
CA LEU A 77 2.34 -6.37 8.28
C LEU A 77 2.96 -5.17 7.53
N GLU A 78 3.83 -5.41 6.55
CA GLU A 78 4.38 -4.36 5.67
C GLU A 78 3.25 -3.62 4.94
N MET A 79 2.31 -4.36 4.33
CA MET A 79 1.15 -3.76 3.66
C MET A 79 0.27 -2.97 4.63
N GLN A 80 0.01 -3.51 5.82
CA GLN A 80 -0.79 -2.82 6.84
C GLN A 80 -0.14 -1.49 7.27
N SER A 81 1.17 -1.50 7.50
CA SER A 81 1.93 -0.30 7.88
C SER A 81 2.01 0.72 6.76
N LEU A 82 2.23 0.30 5.51
CA LEU A 82 2.23 1.19 4.34
C LEU A 82 0.85 1.83 4.13
N ALA A 83 -0.23 1.06 4.30
CA ALA A 83 -1.60 1.58 4.24
C ALA A 83 -1.83 2.65 5.31
N LEU A 84 -1.40 2.39 6.55
CA LEU A 84 -1.51 3.35 7.65
C LEU A 84 -0.75 4.65 7.34
N LEU A 85 0.47 4.56 6.80
CA LEU A 85 1.24 5.74 6.38
C LEU A 85 0.47 6.56 5.34
N VAL A 86 -0.06 5.91 4.30
CA VAL A 86 -0.87 6.56 3.27
C VAL A 86 -2.10 7.25 3.88
N GLU A 87 -2.81 6.59 4.79
CA GLU A 87 -3.99 7.15 5.46
C GLU A 87 -3.66 8.35 6.33
N LEU A 88 -2.54 8.32 7.07
CA LEU A 88 -2.08 9.44 7.88
C LEU A 88 -1.80 10.67 7.01
N GLU A 89 -1.16 10.46 5.86
CA GLU A 89 -0.86 11.54 4.92
C GLU A 89 -2.12 12.12 4.25
N PHE A 90 -3.22 11.37 4.14
CA PHE A 90 -4.47 11.87 3.55
C PHE A 90 -5.57 12.24 4.56
N ARG A 91 -5.28 12.14 5.86
CA ARG A 91 -6.27 12.45 6.91
C ARG A 91 -6.77 13.91 6.84
N TRP A 92 -5.92 14.86 6.48
CA TRP A 92 -6.27 16.29 6.42
C TRP A 92 -7.15 16.65 5.21
N ILE A 93 -7.25 15.79 4.18
CA ILE A 93 -8.22 15.94 3.09
C ILE A 93 -9.55 15.20 3.35
N GLY A 94 -9.77 14.74 4.58
CA GLY A 94 -11.02 14.07 4.98
C GLY A 94 -11.13 12.63 4.49
N MET A 95 -10.04 12.02 4.01
CA MET A 95 -10.03 10.60 3.74
C MET A 95 -10.03 9.83 5.07
N GLY A 96 -11.07 9.03 5.27
CA GLY A 96 -11.20 8.14 6.41
C GLY A 96 -10.36 6.88 6.26
N ARG A 97 -10.12 6.22 7.40
CA ARG A 97 -9.49 4.91 7.47
C ARG A 97 -10.28 3.90 6.64
N GLN A 98 -9.59 3.13 5.81
CA GLN A 98 -10.20 2.07 5.03
C GLN A 98 -10.19 0.78 5.87
N GLU A 99 -11.33 0.09 5.88
CA GLU A 99 -11.44 -1.19 6.55
C GLU A 99 -10.93 -2.29 5.62
N VAL A 100 -9.90 -2.99 6.08
CA VAL A 100 -9.30 -4.13 5.38
C VAL A 100 -9.24 -5.27 6.37
N ALA A 101 -9.71 -6.44 5.94
CA ALA A 101 -9.67 -7.69 6.70
C ALA A 101 -8.23 -8.23 6.77
N TRP A 102 -7.35 -7.52 7.46
CA TRP A 102 -5.96 -7.92 7.64
C TRP A 102 -5.90 -9.30 8.31
N PRO A 103 -5.04 -10.22 7.84
CA PRO A 103 -4.90 -11.52 8.47
C PRO A 103 -4.38 -11.34 9.89
N HIS A 104 -4.84 -12.21 10.78
CA HIS A 104 -4.36 -12.27 12.17
C HIS A 104 -3.50 -13.53 12.35
N ALA A 105 -2.27 -13.34 12.82
CA ALA A 105 -1.40 -14.46 13.16
C ALA A 105 -1.77 -15.07 14.52
N LYS A 106 -1.75 -16.40 14.61
CA LYS A 106 -1.81 -17.13 15.88
C LYS A 106 -0.42 -17.17 16.52
N MET A 107 0.02 -16.06 17.08
CA MET A 107 1.29 -15.95 17.81
C MET A 107 1.12 -15.15 19.11
N SER A 108 2.15 -15.17 19.96
CA SER A 108 2.14 -14.32 21.16
C SER A 108 2.27 -12.83 20.79
N GLU A 109 1.75 -11.97 21.65
CA GLU A 109 1.85 -10.51 21.47
C GLU A 109 3.32 -10.04 21.43
N GLU A 110 4.20 -10.67 22.23
CA GLU A 110 5.63 -10.36 22.25
C GLU A 110 6.32 -10.70 20.92
N GLU A 111 6.02 -11.86 20.33
CA GLU A 111 6.53 -12.26 19.01
C GLU A 111 6.00 -11.34 17.92
N GLU A 112 4.71 -10.99 17.98
CA GLU A 112 4.09 -10.08 17.02
C GLU A 112 4.73 -8.68 17.10
N MET A 113 4.95 -8.18 18.32
CA MET A 113 5.59 -6.89 18.55
C MET A 113 7.03 -6.90 18.04
N LYS A 114 7.79 -7.98 18.28
CA LYS A 114 9.15 -8.14 17.77
C LYS A 114 9.17 -8.15 16.23
N MET A 115 8.27 -8.90 15.60
CA MET A 115 8.17 -8.94 14.14
C MET A 115 7.77 -7.58 13.56
N LYS A 116 6.76 -6.92 14.13
CA LYS A 116 6.35 -5.57 13.72
C LYS A 116 7.51 -4.59 13.77
N LYS A 117 8.34 -4.64 14.82
CA LYS A 117 9.51 -3.76 14.97
C LYS A 117 10.52 -3.93 13.82
N GLU A 118 10.77 -5.16 13.38
CA GLU A 118 11.66 -5.41 12.24
C GLU A 118 11.01 -4.97 10.93
N VAL A 119 9.73 -5.31 10.71
CA VAL A 119 8.95 -4.85 9.56
C VAL A 119 8.96 -3.32 9.44
N PHE A 120 8.79 -2.58 10.54
CA PHE A 120 8.77 -1.12 10.51
C PHE A 120 10.07 -0.50 9.98
N LYS A 121 11.23 -1.09 10.31
CA LYS A 121 12.52 -0.61 9.79
C LYS A 121 12.58 -0.69 8.26
N GLU A 122 12.01 -1.75 7.70
CA GLU A 122 11.98 -1.95 6.25
C GLU A 122 10.92 -1.08 5.58
N VAL A 123 9.76 -0.91 6.21
CA VAL A 123 8.72 0.00 5.74
C VAL A 123 9.25 1.42 5.62
N ASP A 124 10.08 1.88 6.57
CA ASP A 124 10.79 3.15 6.45
C ASP A 124 11.69 3.16 5.21
N GLY A 125 12.46 2.10 4.96
CA GLY A 125 13.28 1.94 3.76
C GLY A 125 12.47 2.06 2.46
N LEU A 126 11.31 1.38 2.41
CA LEU A 126 10.41 1.36 1.26
C LEU A 126 9.74 2.72 1.02
N ALA A 127 9.23 3.35 2.09
CA ALA A 127 8.52 4.62 2.04
C ALA A 127 9.43 5.80 1.70
N PHE A 128 10.67 5.81 2.23
CA PHE A 128 11.64 6.87 1.97
C PHE A 128 12.57 6.58 0.78
N GLY A 129 12.29 5.50 0.02
CA GLY A 129 12.95 5.20 -1.25
C GLY A 129 14.40 4.70 -1.12
N LYS A 130 14.79 4.22 0.05
CA LYS A 130 16.11 3.59 0.27
C LYS A 130 16.15 2.13 -0.16
N GLU A 131 14.98 1.50 -0.28
CA GLU A 131 14.83 0.08 -0.60
C GLU A 131 13.76 -0.15 -1.68
N GLU A 132 13.90 -1.25 -2.41
CA GLU A 132 12.89 -1.75 -3.34
C GLU A 132 12.14 -2.95 -2.74
N VAL A 133 10.90 -3.15 -3.18
CA VAL A 133 10.10 -4.29 -2.72
C VAL A 133 10.68 -5.56 -3.33
N ALA A 134 11.31 -6.39 -2.49
CA ALA A 134 11.80 -7.70 -2.86
C ALA A 134 10.96 -8.79 -2.16
N PHE A 135 9.91 -9.26 -2.82
CA PHE A 135 9.06 -10.32 -2.28
C PHE A 135 9.78 -11.68 -2.28
N ARG A 136 9.85 -12.32 -1.12
CA ARG A 136 10.50 -13.62 -0.88
C ARG A 136 9.71 -14.45 0.13
N ARG A 137 9.15 -15.57 -0.31
CA ARG A 137 8.40 -16.53 0.54
C ARG A 137 9.32 -17.09 1.63
N GLY A 138 8.77 -17.32 2.83
CA GLY A 138 9.53 -17.85 3.98
C GLY A 138 10.43 -16.84 4.71
N ARG A 139 10.45 -15.57 4.31
CA ARG A 139 11.29 -14.53 4.92
C ARG A 139 10.96 -14.29 6.40
N TRP A 140 9.68 -14.37 6.76
CA TRP A 140 9.17 -13.94 8.06
C TRP A 140 8.74 -15.10 8.96
N MET A 141 9.39 -16.26 8.87
CA MET A 141 9.05 -17.40 9.73
C MET A 141 9.45 -17.18 11.20
N VAL A 142 8.53 -17.47 12.12
CA VAL A 142 8.78 -17.41 13.58
C VAL A 142 9.38 -18.72 14.08
N GLY A 143 10.35 -18.65 14.99
CA GLY A 143 10.91 -19.83 15.67
C GLY A 143 11.99 -20.60 14.91
N ARG A 144 12.50 -20.08 13.79
CA ARG A 144 13.67 -20.67 13.12
C ARG A 144 14.96 -20.04 13.64
N GLU A 145 15.54 -20.67 14.66
CA GLU A 145 16.96 -20.48 14.95
C GLU A 145 17.75 -21.29 13.93
N ASP A 146 18.41 -20.59 13.01
CA ASP A 146 19.35 -21.20 12.08
C ASP A 146 20.54 -21.72 12.89
N LYS A 147 20.54 -23.01 13.21
CA LYS A 147 21.64 -23.64 13.97
C LYS A 147 23.01 -23.59 13.26
N ASN A 148 23.10 -23.03 12.06
CA ASN A 148 24.31 -23.03 11.24
C ASN A 148 24.73 -21.68 10.64
N GLY A 149 24.11 -20.54 10.97
CA GLY A 149 24.58 -19.22 10.49
C GLY A 149 24.64 -19.03 8.96
N ASP A 150 24.20 -20.02 8.18
CA ASP A 150 24.09 -19.95 6.74
C ASP A 150 22.71 -19.41 6.39
N LYS A 151 22.70 -18.24 5.75
CA LYS A 151 21.51 -17.66 5.14
C LYS A 151 20.89 -18.73 4.25
N ALA A 152 19.73 -19.26 4.64
CA ALA A 152 18.97 -20.16 3.82
C ALA A 152 18.63 -19.44 2.50
N GLY A 153 19.44 -19.70 1.48
CA GLY A 153 19.19 -19.31 0.10
C GLY A 153 17.98 -20.09 -0.38
N TYR A 154 16.79 -19.55 -0.12
CA TYR A 154 15.60 -19.98 -0.82
C TYR A 154 15.64 -19.42 -2.23
N ASN A 155 15.62 -20.34 -3.18
CA ASN A 155 15.75 -20.10 -4.62
C ASN A 155 14.98 -18.86 -5.05
N ASN A 156 15.69 -17.96 -5.72
CA ASN A 156 15.12 -16.85 -6.47
C ASN A 156 14.16 -17.44 -7.51
N ALA A 157 12.87 -17.53 -7.20
CA ALA A 157 11.87 -17.29 -8.23
C ALA A 157 12.02 -15.80 -8.57
N ARG A 158 12.96 -15.51 -9.46
CA ARG A 158 12.98 -14.28 -10.23
C ARG A 158 11.62 -14.25 -10.90
N LEU A 159 10.66 -13.52 -10.29
CA LEU A 159 9.51 -13.04 -11.02
C LEU A 159 10.12 -12.25 -12.15
N GLU A 160 10.14 -12.84 -13.35
CA GLU A 160 10.58 -12.14 -14.55
C GLU A 160 9.87 -10.81 -14.55
N GLU A 161 10.66 -9.75 -14.62
CA GLU A 161 10.16 -8.40 -14.76
C GLU A 161 9.18 -8.41 -15.92
N ALA A 162 7.88 -8.38 -15.60
CA ALA A 162 6.90 -8.01 -16.58
C ALA A 162 7.26 -6.59 -16.97
N SER A 163 7.86 -6.47 -18.16
CA SER A 163 8.23 -5.24 -18.84
C SER A 163 7.24 -4.14 -18.49
N LEU A 164 7.80 -3.05 -17.98
CA LEU A 164 7.11 -1.83 -17.61
C LEU A 164 6.87 -0.91 -18.83
N ASP A 165 6.77 -1.50 -20.03
CA ASP A 165 6.49 -0.79 -21.27
C ASP A 165 5.08 -1.15 -21.76
N ASP A 166 4.06 -0.56 -21.14
CA ASP A 166 2.82 -0.21 -21.85
C ASP A 166 1.93 0.70 -20.98
N ALA A 167 2.26 1.99 -20.99
CA ALA A 167 1.30 3.07 -20.80
C ALA A 167 1.83 4.38 -21.42
N SER A 168 2.29 4.30 -22.68
CA SER A 168 2.41 5.47 -23.56
C SER A 168 1.67 5.17 -24.86
N SER A 169 0.36 5.35 -24.86
CA SER A 169 -0.41 5.89 -25.98
C SER A 169 -1.89 5.76 -25.65
N VAL A 170 -2.51 6.86 -25.25
CA VAL A 170 -3.90 7.10 -25.63
C VAL A 170 -3.93 8.50 -26.20
N ASP A 171 -3.86 8.56 -27.53
CA ASP A 171 -4.24 9.71 -28.33
C ASP A 171 -5.61 10.23 -27.90
N GLY A 172 -5.76 11.54 -28.02
CA GLY A 172 -6.81 12.32 -27.39
C GLY A 172 -8.24 11.89 -27.71
N GLU A 173 -9.08 11.96 -26.69
CA GLU A 173 -10.43 12.46 -26.85
C GLU A 173 -10.77 13.34 -25.65
N ALA A 174 -10.82 14.64 -25.90
CA ALA A 174 -11.22 15.65 -24.93
C ALA A 174 -12.72 15.47 -24.62
N VAL A 175 -13.04 14.70 -23.58
CA VAL A 175 -14.38 14.72 -23.00
C VAL A 175 -14.55 16.07 -22.29
N ARG A 176 -15.18 17.01 -23.00
CA ARG A 176 -15.71 18.25 -22.44
C ARG A 176 -16.82 17.91 -21.45
N ILE A 177 -16.48 17.72 -20.19
CA ILE A 177 -17.46 17.77 -19.11
C ILE A 177 -17.70 19.25 -18.81
N GLY A 178 -18.81 19.76 -19.32
CA GLY A 178 -19.28 21.11 -19.04
C GLY A 178 -19.65 21.24 -17.56
N PHE A 179 -18.77 21.82 -16.77
CA PHE A 179 -19.14 22.35 -15.46
C PHE A 179 -19.64 23.78 -15.65
N GLY A 180 -20.93 23.97 -15.38
CA GLY A 180 -21.56 25.28 -15.33
C GLY A 180 -20.82 26.21 -14.38
N LYS A 181 -20.77 27.50 -14.76
CA LYS A 181 -20.26 28.59 -13.95
C LYS A 181 -20.86 28.54 -12.55
N VAL A 182 -20.02 28.28 -11.55
CA VAL A 182 -20.31 28.67 -10.17
C VAL A 182 -19.52 29.94 -9.89
N ASP A 183 -20.22 31.07 -9.88
CA ASP A 183 -19.68 32.37 -9.45
C ASP A 183 -19.38 32.32 -7.95
N LEU A 184 -18.13 32.04 -7.58
CA LEU A 184 -17.63 32.27 -6.23
C LEU A 184 -17.17 33.73 -6.11
N LYS A 185 -18.09 34.61 -5.73
CA LYS A 185 -17.77 35.97 -5.27
C LYS A 185 -17.02 35.88 -3.94
N PHE A 186 -15.68 35.94 -4.00
CA PHE A 186 -14.87 36.30 -2.83
C PHE A 186 -14.96 37.81 -2.59
N GLY A 187 -15.98 38.22 -1.84
CA GLY A 187 -16.07 39.54 -1.24
C GLY A 187 -15.59 39.48 0.21
N CYS A 188 -14.42 40.05 0.48
CA CYS A 188 -14.18 41.03 1.55
C CYS A 188 -12.68 41.08 1.88
N THR A 189 -12.02 42.07 1.29
CA THR A 189 -10.70 42.57 1.66
C THR A 189 -10.72 43.11 3.08
N ARG A 190 -9.98 42.49 4.00
CA ARG A 190 -9.54 43.16 5.23
C ARG A 190 -8.17 43.78 4.96
N LYS A 191 -8.17 45.05 4.52
CA LYS A 191 -6.97 45.90 4.50
C LYS A 191 -6.61 46.23 5.95
N ILE A 192 -5.50 45.68 6.45
CA ILE A 192 -4.82 46.23 7.61
C ILE A 192 -3.77 47.17 7.04
N GLY A 193 -4.09 48.46 7.02
CA GLY A 193 -3.15 49.51 6.62
C GLY A 193 -2.12 49.72 7.72
N LEU A 194 -0.85 49.46 7.41
CA LEU A 194 0.27 50.09 8.06
C LEU A 194 0.39 51.52 7.54
N GLY A 195 0.56 52.49 8.44
CA GLY A 195 0.91 53.87 8.10
C GLY A 195 1.32 54.65 9.36
N PRO A 196 2.26 55.61 9.24
CA PRO A 196 3.38 55.77 10.18
C PRO A 196 3.22 56.96 11.14
N GLY A 197 4.21 57.10 12.03
CA GLY A 197 4.22 58.02 13.16
C GLY A 197 4.15 59.52 12.84
N ASN A 198 3.74 60.23 13.88
CA ASN A 198 4.33 61.46 14.40
C ASN A 198 4.12 61.46 15.91
#